data_AF-A0A183JHX0-F1
#
_entry.id   AF-A0A183JHX0-F1
#
_cell.length_a   1.000
_cell.length_b   1.000
_cell.length_c   1.000
_cell.angle_alpha   90.00
_cell.angle_beta   90.00
_cell.angle_gamma   90.00
#
_symmetry.space_group_name_H-M   'P 1'
#
loop_
_entity.id
_entity.type
_entity.pdbx_description
1 polymer ?
#
loop_
_entity_poly.entity_id
_entity_poly.type
_entity_poly.pdbx_seq_one_letter_code
_entity_poly.pdbx_strand_id
1 'polypeptide(L)'
;MDNTGYDDIMRRHGLGERNGDGERFANLCTFNKLVTGGTIFPYKRIHKVTWISPDHSTEKQMGRICTSKNFTRSMESVRTRKGANIASDHLLMVFKMKLKLKKHWTAGETVLHRFNAAFLRYTDKLNEFKITLNNRFQALEILLKEETALGDNWKRIKEALT
;
A
#
# COMPACT_ATOMS: atom_id res chain seq x y z
N MET A 1 -19.56 15.64 13.99
CA MET A 1 -19.49 16.26 12.66
C MET A 1 -20.87 16.16 12.02
N ASP A 2 -21.46 17.30 11.66
CA ASP A 2 -22.68 17.31 10.84
C ASP A 2 -22.30 17.04 9.38
N ASN A 3 -22.90 16.00 8.80
CA ASN A 3 -22.64 15.54 7.43
C ASN A 3 -23.86 15.71 6.52
N THR A 4 -24.87 16.45 6.95
CA THR A 4 -26.08 16.72 6.17
C THR A 4 -25.71 17.18 4.75
N GLY A 5 -26.31 16.53 3.75
CA GLY A 5 -26.05 16.79 2.33
C GLY A 5 -24.85 16.03 1.74
N TYR A 6 -24.09 15.31 2.56
CA TYR A 6 -22.91 14.54 2.16
C TYR A 6 -22.91 13.12 2.74
N ASP A 7 -24.06 12.60 3.17
CA ASP A 7 -24.19 11.33 3.88
C ASP A 7 -23.66 10.12 3.09
N ASP A 8 -23.61 10.22 1.77
CA ASP A 8 -23.16 9.15 0.89
C ASP A 8 -21.62 9.07 0.78
N ILE A 9 -20.91 10.17 1.05
CA ILE A 9 -19.44 10.29 0.99
C ILE A 9 -18.78 10.50 2.36
N MET A 10 -19.38 11.33 3.23
CA MET A 10 -19.01 11.55 4.63
C MET A 10 -19.99 10.78 5.53
N ARG A 11 -19.64 9.54 5.85
CA ARG A 11 -20.46 8.67 6.71
C ARG A 11 -20.52 9.20 8.15
N ARG A 12 -21.29 8.54 9.02
CA ARG A 12 -21.74 9.07 10.31
C ARG A 12 -20.69 9.21 11.42
N HIS A 13 -19.46 8.74 11.22
CA HIS A 13 -18.49 8.57 12.31
C HIS A 13 -17.28 9.52 12.24
N GLY A 14 -17.34 10.59 11.44
CA GLY A 14 -16.29 11.62 11.40
C GLY A 14 -16.12 12.38 12.73
N LEU A 15 -14.92 12.87 12.98
CA LEU A 15 -14.55 13.63 14.18
C LEU A 15 -14.41 15.13 13.87
N GLY A 16 -14.84 15.98 14.81
CA GLY A 16 -14.69 17.43 14.76
C GLY A 16 -15.78 18.15 13.98
N GLU A 17 -15.50 19.43 13.70
CA GLU A 17 -16.35 20.34 12.92
C GLU A 17 -15.78 20.55 11.52
N ARG A 18 -16.67 20.76 10.55
CA ARG A 18 -16.30 20.99 9.16
C ARG A 18 -16.10 22.48 8.93
N ASN A 19 -14.85 22.89 8.67
CA ASN A 19 -14.54 24.24 8.21
C ASN A 19 -14.68 24.35 6.68
N GLY A 20 -14.41 25.55 6.12
CA GLY A 20 -14.50 25.78 4.67
C GLY A 20 -13.64 24.83 3.83
N ASP A 21 -12.45 24.45 4.29
CA ASP A 21 -11.62 23.45 3.61
C ASP A 21 -12.25 22.06 3.65
N GLY A 22 -12.86 21.71 4.78
CA GLY A 22 -13.61 20.47 4.93
C GLY A 22 -14.82 20.41 4.00
N GLU A 23 -15.48 21.55 3.73
CA GLU A 23 -16.56 21.65 2.76
C GLU A 23 -16.06 21.49 1.32
N ARG A 24 -14.99 22.21 0.93
CA ARG A 24 -14.33 22.04 -0.38
C ARG A 24 -13.90 20.59 -0.61
N PHE A 25 -13.36 19.95 0.42
CA PHE A 25 -13.00 18.53 0.38
C PHE A 25 -14.22 17.62 0.19
N ALA A 26 -15.33 17.89 0.88
CA ALA A 26 -16.56 17.14 0.72
C ALA A 26 -17.14 17.30 -0.70
N ASN A 27 -17.09 18.50 -1.27
CA ASN A 27 -17.47 18.76 -2.66
C ASN A 27 -16.60 17.99 -3.65
N LEU A 28 -15.28 17.99 -3.46
CA LEU A 28 -14.35 17.20 -4.28
C LEU A 28 -14.70 15.70 -4.23
N CYS A 29 -14.96 15.16 -3.04
CA CYS A 29 -15.31 13.75 -2.87
C CYS A 29 -16.67 13.42 -3.49
N THR A 30 -17.64 14.33 -3.40
CA THR A 30 -18.96 14.19 -4.02
C THR A 30 -18.84 14.14 -5.54
N PHE A 31 -18.12 15.10 -6.14
CA PHE A 31 -17.89 15.17 -7.57
C PHE A 31 -17.23 13.90 -8.13
N ASN A 32 -16.22 13.39 -7.41
CA ASN A 32 -15.45 12.22 -7.84
C ASN A 32 -16.01 10.87 -7.35
N LYS A 33 -17.16 10.86 -6.67
CA LYS A 33 -17.75 9.65 -6.08
C LYS A 33 -16.75 8.90 -5.17
N LEU A 34 -16.09 9.64 -4.28
CA LEU A 34 -15.15 9.12 -3.29
C LEU A 34 -15.79 9.11 -1.90
N VAL A 35 -15.53 8.06 -1.12
CA VAL A 35 -15.99 7.92 0.26
C VAL A 35 -14.81 8.08 1.21
N THR A 36 -14.99 8.88 2.26
CA THR A 36 -13.96 9.16 3.26
C THR A 36 -13.91 8.05 4.30
N GLY A 37 -12.87 7.22 4.25
CA GLY A 37 -12.77 6.00 5.06
C GLY A 37 -12.77 6.24 6.58
N GLY A 38 -12.13 7.32 7.04
CA GLY A 38 -12.09 7.69 8.46
C GLY A 38 -13.44 8.10 9.06
N THR A 39 -14.50 8.18 8.24
CA THR A 39 -15.87 8.51 8.68
C THR A 39 -16.80 7.28 8.69
N ILE A 40 -16.35 6.13 8.16
CA ILE A 40 -17.20 4.94 7.92
C ILE A 40 -17.40 4.10 9.18
N PHE A 41 -16.36 3.93 9.98
CA PHE A 41 -16.36 2.96 11.07
C PHE A 41 -16.55 3.62 12.44
N PRO A 42 -17.30 2.99 13.36
CA PRO A 42 -17.57 3.51 14.70
C PRO A 42 -16.36 3.31 15.64
N TYR A 43 -15.17 3.78 15.25
CA TYR A 43 -14.00 3.70 16.13
C TYR A 43 -14.03 4.75 17.25
N LYS A 44 -13.32 4.45 18.36
CA LYS A 44 -13.03 5.42 19.42
C LYS A 44 -12.23 6.60 18.87
N ARG A 45 -12.36 7.78 19.50
CA ARG A 45 -11.67 9.02 19.11
C ARG A 45 -10.16 8.83 18.91
N ILE A 46 -9.51 8.08 19.79
CA ILE A 46 -8.07 7.75 19.74
C ILE A 46 -7.60 7.08 18.43
N HIS A 47 -8.52 6.52 17.64
CA HIS A 47 -8.25 5.85 16.37
C HIS A 47 -8.67 6.68 15.15
N LYS A 48 -9.23 7.88 15.37
CA LYS A 48 -9.72 8.79 14.32
C LYS A 48 -8.89 10.07 14.20
N VAL A 49 -8.24 10.47 15.29
CA VAL A 49 -7.31 11.59 15.31
C VAL A 49 -6.13 11.27 14.39
N THR A 50 -5.76 12.22 13.54
CA THR A 50 -4.65 12.10 12.60
C THR A 50 -3.57 13.15 12.80
N TRP A 51 -3.84 14.13 13.65
CA TRP A 51 -2.97 15.25 13.95
C TRP A 51 -3.19 15.68 15.40
N ILE A 52 -2.11 15.94 16.11
CA ILE A 52 -2.10 16.45 17.48
C ILE A 52 -1.23 17.71 17.50
N SER A 53 -1.70 18.77 18.14
CA SER A 53 -0.90 19.99 18.29
C SER A 53 0.36 19.74 19.12
N PRO A 54 1.42 20.55 18.94
CA PRO A 54 2.67 20.40 19.69
C PRO A 54 2.51 20.47 21.22
N ASP A 55 1.52 21.22 21.70
CA ASP A 55 1.16 21.37 23.11
C ASP A 55 0.21 20.24 23.61
N HIS A 56 -0.11 19.27 22.76
CA HIS A 56 -1.05 18.16 23.01
C HIS A 56 -2.47 18.57 23.42
N SER A 57 -2.86 19.84 23.26
CA SER A 57 -4.18 20.34 23.65
C SER A 57 -5.26 20.06 22.60
N THR A 58 -4.86 19.98 21.33
CA THR A 58 -5.78 19.95 20.18
C THR A 58 -5.56 18.70 19.35
N GLU A 59 -6.66 18.04 18.98
CA GLU A 59 -6.66 16.87 18.12
C GLU A 59 -7.58 17.10 16.92
N LYS A 60 -7.10 16.78 15.70
CA LYS A 60 -7.89 16.95 14.47
C LYS A 60 -7.84 15.73 13.56
N GLN A 61 -8.87 15.58 12.73
CA GLN A 61 -8.95 14.60 11.64
C GLN A 61 -8.67 15.28 10.29
N MET A 62 -7.40 15.63 10.08
CA MET A 62 -6.90 16.29 8.87
C MET A 62 -6.44 15.30 7.80
N GLY A 63 -5.79 14.20 8.21
CA GLY A 63 -5.43 13.11 7.32
C GLY A 63 -6.67 12.33 6.90
N ARG A 64 -6.83 12.10 5.59
CA ARG A 64 -8.01 11.41 5.06
C ARG A 64 -7.60 10.41 3.99
N ILE A 65 -8.06 9.17 4.13
CA ILE A 65 -8.00 8.16 3.07
C ILE A 65 -9.36 8.08 2.42
N CYS A 66 -9.37 8.22 1.10
CA CYS A 66 -10.57 8.15 0.29
C CYS A 66 -10.49 6.95 -0.66
N THR A 67 -11.64 6.33 -0.92
CA THR A 67 -11.74 5.27 -1.91
C THR A 67 -12.95 5.54 -2.80
N SER A 68 -12.91 5.10 -4.05
CA SER A 68 -14.11 5.12 -4.89
C SER A 68 -15.29 4.45 -4.16
N LYS A 69 -16.47 5.03 -4.35
CA LYS A 69 -17.76 4.53 -3.82
C LYS A 69 -18.02 3.07 -4.20
N ASN A 70 -17.49 2.62 -5.34
CA ASN A 70 -17.61 1.23 -5.80
C ASN A 70 -16.83 0.25 -4.90
N PHE A 71 -15.72 0.70 -4.30
CA PHE A 71 -14.87 -0.12 -3.42
C PHE A 71 -15.15 0.11 -1.93
N THR A 72 -16.19 0.86 -1.57
CA THR A 72 -16.53 1.10 -0.16
C THR A 72 -16.75 -0.19 0.62
N ARG A 73 -17.35 -1.22 0.01
CA ARG A 73 -17.54 -2.54 0.65
C ARG A 73 -16.24 -3.34 0.81
N SER A 74 -15.19 -2.99 0.08
CA SER A 74 -13.86 -3.60 0.20
C SER A 74 -13.05 -3.00 1.34
N MET A 75 -13.43 -1.85 1.86
CA MET A 75 -12.76 -1.25 3.00
C MET A 75 -13.14 -2.01 4.28
N GLU A 76 -12.14 -2.47 5.03
CA GLU A 76 -12.35 -3.17 6.31
C GLU A 76 -12.06 -2.28 7.51
N SER A 77 -11.13 -1.32 7.37
CA SER A 77 -10.75 -0.42 8.46
C SER A 77 -9.97 0.79 7.92
N VAL A 78 -10.22 1.97 8.49
CA VAL A 78 -9.31 3.12 8.43
C VAL A 78 -9.18 3.65 9.85
N ARG A 79 -7.97 3.57 10.42
CA ARG A 79 -7.70 3.99 11.79
C ARG A 79 -6.27 4.46 11.96
N THR A 80 -6.01 5.28 12.97
CA THR A 80 -4.65 5.64 13.35
C THR A 80 -4.05 4.71 14.39
N ARG A 81 -2.72 4.62 14.40
CA ARG A 81 -1.90 3.87 15.36
C ARG A 81 -1.15 4.85 16.27
N LYS A 82 -1.75 5.17 17.41
CA LYS A 82 -1.16 6.10 18.40
C LYS A 82 0.21 5.66 18.95
N GLY A 83 0.47 4.35 19.01
CA GLY A 83 1.74 3.80 19.52
C GLY A 83 2.88 3.77 18.50
N ALA A 84 2.66 4.16 17.24
CA ALA A 84 3.72 4.24 16.24
C ALA A 84 4.31 5.66 16.24
N ASN A 85 5.54 5.81 16.72
CA ASN A 85 6.26 7.07 16.63
C ASN A 85 6.79 7.27 15.21
N ILE A 86 6.35 8.34 14.55
CA ILE A 86 6.80 8.72 13.20
C ILE A 86 7.56 10.06 13.18
N ALA A 87 7.93 10.58 14.35
CA ALA A 87 8.58 11.89 14.50
C ALA A 87 7.84 13.05 13.79
N SER A 88 6.51 13.03 13.83
CA SER A 88 5.63 14.06 13.30
C SER A 88 4.47 14.29 14.26
N ASP A 89 3.89 15.49 14.18
CA ASP A 89 2.60 15.88 14.77
C ASP A 89 1.41 15.09 14.18
N HIS A 90 1.62 14.40 13.06
CA HIS A 90 0.66 13.46 12.50
C HIS A 90 0.75 12.06 13.13
N LEU A 91 -0.41 11.41 13.23
CA LEU A 91 -0.49 10.00 13.63
C LEU A 91 -0.50 9.10 12.41
N LEU A 92 0.26 8.00 12.49
CA LEU A 92 0.29 6.98 11.43
C LEU A 92 -1.12 6.42 11.18
N MET A 93 -1.61 6.57 9.95
CA MET A 93 -2.91 6.06 9.54
C MET A 93 -2.77 4.75 8.78
N VAL A 94 -3.58 3.77 9.14
CA VAL A 94 -3.59 2.43 8.57
C VAL A 94 -4.94 2.16 7.95
N PHE A 95 -4.91 1.88 6.65
CA PHE A 95 -6.04 1.44 5.87
C PHE A 95 -5.92 -0.06 5.59
N LYS A 96 -6.98 -0.78 5.87
CA LYS A 96 -7.12 -2.22 5.58
C LYS A 96 -8.24 -2.39 4.58
N MET A 97 -7.96 -3.13 3.51
CA MET A 97 -8.91 -3.43 2.46
C MET A 97 -8.83 -4.88 2.02
N LYS A 98 -9.96 -5.40 1.57
CA LYS A 98 -10.10 -6.73 0.97
C LYS A 98 -10.57 -6.60 -0.47
N LEU A 99 -9.67 -6.86 -1.40
CA LEU A 99 -9.95 -6.87 -2.82
C LEU A 99 -10.36 -8.28 -3.26
N LYS A 100 -11.47 -8.36 -4.00
CA LYS A 100 -11.84 -9.56 -4.77
C LYS A 100 -11.52 -9.27 -6.23
N LEU A 101 -10.35 -9.71 -6.67
CA LEU A 101 -9.94 -9.54 -8.06
C LEU A 101 -10.61 -10.62 -8.91
N LYS A 102 -11.22 -10.21 -10.03
CA LYS A 102 -11.62 -11.16 -11.07
C LYS A 102 -10.36 -11.56 -11.83
N LYS A 103 -10.14 -12.86 -12.00
CA LYS A 103 -9.07 -13.35 -12.87
C LYS A 103 -9.37 -12.85 -14.28
N HIS A 104 -8.51 -11.98 -14.79
CA HIS A 104 -8.51 -11.66 -16.21
C HIS A 104 -7.80 -12.83 -16.89
N TRP A 105 -8.58 -13.67 -17.57
CA TRP A 105 -7.99 -14.58 -18.54
C TRP A 105 -7.56 -13.71 -19.71
N THR A 106 -6.29 -13.32 -19.74
CA THR A 106 -5.66 -13.16 -21.05
C THR A 106 -5.84 -14.52 -21.69
N ALA A 107 -6.52 -14.58 -22.84
CA ALA A 107 -6.42 -15.73 -23.72
C ALA A 107 -4.93 -15.80 -24.06
N GLY A 108 -4.18 -16.50 -23.21
CA GLY A 108 -2.85 -16.92 -23.51
C GLY A 108 -3.05 -17.87 -24.66
N GLU A 109 -2.89 -17.35 -25.85
CA GLU A 109 -2.18 -18.08 -26.88
C GLU A 109 -0.78 -18.38 -26.30
N THR A 110 -0.72 -19.24 -25.28
CA THR A 110 0.49 -20.01 -25.02
C THR A 110 0.54 -21.00 -26.17
N VAL A 111 0.93 -20.49 -27.34
CA VAL A 111 1.88 -21.23 -28.13
C VAL A 111 3.02 -21.43 -27.16
N LEU A 112 3.07 -22.60 -26.52
CA LEU A 112 4.30 -23.10 -25.92
C LEU A 112 5.29 -23.06 -27.07
N HIS A 113 6.06 -21.97 -27.15
CA HIS A 113 7.02 -21.82 -28.21
C HIS A 113 8.07 -22.87 -27.95
N ARG A 114 7.94 -23.98 -28.68
CA ARG A 114 8.78 -25.15 -28.50
C ARG A 114 10.12 -24.77 -29.11
N PHE A 115 11.03 -24.29 -28.26
CA PHE A 115 12.37 -23.94 -28.69
C PHE A 115 13.04 -25.19 -29.27
N ASN A 116 13.57 -25.07 -30.49
CA ASN A 116 14.31 -26.15 -31.11
C ASN A 116 15.64 -26.34 -30.38
N ALA A 117 15.70 -27.35 -29.51
CA ALA A 117 16.88 -27.71 -28.74
C ALA A 117 17.84 -28.67 -29.49
N ALA A 118 17.59 -29.00 -30.77
CA ALA A 118 18.41 -29.95 -31.52
C ALA A 118 19.88 -29.52 -31.59
N PHE A 119 20.13 -28.21 -31.70
CA PHE A 119 21.48 -27.64 -31.77
C PHE A 119 22.26 -27.74 -30.45
N LEU A 120 21.60 -27.97 -29.32
CA LEU A 120 22.29 -28.18 -28.04
C LEU A 120 22.98 -29.55 -27.96
N ARG A 121 22.80 -30.43 -28.97
CA ARG A 121 23.56 -31.68 -29.09
C ARG A 121 25.01 -31.45 -29.50
N TYR A 122 25.32 -30.30 -30.11
CA TYR A 122 26.68 -29.95 -30.51
C TYR A 122 27.36 -29.17 -29.38
N THR A 123 28.55 -29.64 -28.98
CA THR A 123 29.28 -29.14 -27.80
C THR A 123 29.65 -27.66 -27.92
N ASP A 124 30.03 -27.21 -29.12
CA ASP A 124 30.34 -25.81 -29.44
C ASP A 124 29.12 -24.90 -29.22
N LYS A 125 27.96 -25.27 -29.77
CA LYS A 125 26.71 -24.52 -29.63
C LYS A 125 26.19 -24.50 -28.20
N LEU A 126 26.34 -25.61 -27.47
CA LEU A 126 25.98 -25.69 -26.06
C LEU A 126 26.85 -24.77 -25.20
N ASN A 127 28.15 -24.68 -25.48
CA ASN A 127 29.06 -23.79 -24.76
C ASN A 127 28.79 -22.32 -25.07
N GLU A 128 28.54 -21.98 -26.34
CA GLU A 128 28.16 -20.62 -26.76
C GLU A 128 26.85 -20.16 -26.08
N PHE A 129 25.86 -21.05 -26.01
CA PHE A 129 24.60 -20.80 -25.31
C PHE A 129 24.83 -20.58 -23.80
N LYS A 130 25.62 -21.44 -23.15
CA LYS A 130 25.96 -21.29 -21.73
C LYS A 130 26.63 -19.95 -21.43
N ILE A 131 27.61 -19.55 -22.24
CA ILE A 131 28.32 -18.27 -22.06
C ILE A 131 27.35 -17.10 -22.21
N THR A 132 26.55 -17.10 -23.27
CA THR A 132 25.58 -16.03 -23.53
C THR A 132 24.54 -15.93 -22.42
N LEU A 133 24.05 -17.08 -21.94
CA LEU A 133 23.11 -17.15 -20.83
C LEU A 133 23.74 -16.58 -19.55
N ASN A 134 24.96 -17.00 -19.22
CA ASN A 134 25.64 -16.55 -18.01
C ASN A 134 25.92 -15.05 -18.03
N ASN A 135 26.39 -14.52 -19.16
CA ASN A 135 26.62 -13.08 -19.35
C ASN A 135 25.32 -12.29 -19.19
N ARG A 136 24.21 -12.78 -19.74
CA ARG A 136 22.92 -12.07 -19.70
C ARG A 136 22.32 -12.01 -18.30
N PHE A 137 22.63 -12.99 -17.45
CA PHE A 137 22.08 -13.09 -16.09
C PHE A 137 23.11 -12.82 -14.99
N GLN A 138 24.32 -12.37 -15.34
CA GLN A 138 25.39 -12.07 -14.39
C GLN A 138 24.96 -11.06 -13.31
N ALA A 139 24.17 -10.05 -13.70
CA ALA A 139 23.65 -9.05 -12.77
C ALA A 139 22.72 -9.65 -11.69
N LEU A 140 21.97 -10.71 -12.01
CA LEU A 140 21.12 -11.39 -11.02
C LEU A 140 21.96 -12.19 -10.01
N GLU A 141 23.09 -12.75 -10.45
CA GLU A 141 24.00 -13.46 -9.57
C GLU A 141 24.68 -12.51 -8.57
N ILE A 142 25.02 -11.29 -9.01
CA ILE A 142 25.55 -10.23 -8.16
C ILE A 142 24.50 -9.81 -7.11
N LEU A 143 23.27 -9.54 -7.55
CA LEU A 143 22.18 -9.16 -6.65
C LEU A 143 21.90 -10.23 -5.58
N LEU A 144 21.93 -11.52 -5.95
CA LEU A 144 21.73 -12.62 -5.00
C LEU A 144 22.86 -12.68 -3.95
N LYS A 145 24.11 -12.42 -4.35
CA LYS A 145 25.25 -12.37 -3.43
C LYS A 145 25.17 -11.17 -2.48
N GLU A 146 24.77 -10.00 -2.97
CA GLU A 146 24.53 -8.81 -2.14
C GLU A 146 23.40 -9.05 -1.13
N GLU A 147 22.31 -9.70 -1.54
CA GLU A 147 21.20 -10.06 -0.64
C GLU A 147 21.63 -11.02 0.47
N THR A 148 22.44 -12.04 0.14
CA THR A 148 23.00 -12.95 1.15
C THR A 148 23.94 -12.22 2.12
N ALA A 149 24.78 -11.31 1.63
CA ALA A 149 25.68 -10.52 2.48
C ALA A 149 24.91 -9.57 3.42
N LEU A 150 23.81 -8.97 2.93
CA LEU A 150 22.92 -8.15 3.75
C LEU A 150 22.27 -8.97 4.88
N GLY A 151 21.84 -10.20 4.57
CA GLY A 151 21.28 -11.14 5.54
C GLY A 151 22.27 -11.49 6.65
N ASP A 152 23.52 -11.78 6.29
CA ASP A 152 24.59 -12.11 7.25
C ASP A 152 24.97 -10.89 8.11
N ASN A 153 25.03 -9.70 7.53
CA ASN A 153 25.27 -8.46 8.27
C ASN A 153 24.16 -8.18 9.29
N TRP A 154 22.90 -8.39 8.90
CA TRP A 154 21.76 -8.23 9.81
C TRP A 154 21.78 -9.24 10.96
N LYS A 155 22.22 -10.47 10.70
CA LYS A 155 22.41 -11.50 11.73
C LYS A 155 23.47 -11.08 12.76
N ARG A 156 24.62 -10.57 12.32
CA ARG A 156 25.69 -10.07 13.20
C ARG A 156 25.23 -8.89 14.08
N ILE A 157 24.44 -7.97 13.53
CA ILE A 157 23.88 -6.84 14.29
C ILE A 157 22.95 -7.35 15.40
N LYS A 158 22.10 -8.36 15.11
CA LYS A 158 21.23 -8.95 16.13
C LYS A 158 22.01 -9.61 17.26
N GLU A 159 23.04 -10.37 16.94
CA GLU A 159 23.88 -11.05 17.93
C GLU A 159 24.63 -10.07 18.84
N ALA A 160 25.05 -8.91 18.33
CA ALA A 160 25.75 -7.89 19.12
C ALA A 160 24.84 -7.07 20.06
N LEU A 161 23.52 -7.14 19.88
CA LEU A 161 22.52 -6.41 20.68
C LEU A 161 21.85 -7.29 21.76
N THR A 162 22.27 -8.55 21.90
CA THR A 162 21.88 -9.51 22.94
C THR A 162 23.08 -9.92 23.76
#